data_AF-A0A6L7ZZ80-F1
#
_entry.id   AF-A0A6L7ZZ80-F1
#
_cell.length_a   1.000
_cell.length_b   1.000
_cell.length_c   1.000
_cell.angle_alpha   90.00
_cell.angle_beta   90.00
_cell.angle_gamma   90.00
#
_symmetry.space_group_name_H-M   'P 1'
#
loop_
_entity.id
_entity.type
_entity.pdbx_description
1 polymer ?
#
loop_
_entity_poly.entity_id
_entity_poly.type
_entity_poly.pdbx_seq_one_letter_code
_entity_poly.pdbx_strand_id
1 'polypeptide(L)'
;MDYSIYYKSKVPETGTIGGGWDIFVSAYNLSHRVRSVFSRVQSQRKVWVVHGEYGFSENELPKMGESFEYSGSDESGFCVELLEQLNVDEGWPGRICVDVTGILRPHMMCFVAKLESLGVRTVDVLYTEPRSYTRRESTEFSKGKISSIRQVAGLEGIANTVLGNDLLVVGAGYDHRLITEVAHHKEAAQKVSILGFPPLRADMYQQNLLRAHQAEGALGPLTQSTRFFAPANDPFVTASVVKDIVQSRESEVSNLYLCPLATKPQALGFVLYFVAEGRHRNCSVIFPFSEGYEKETSKGVARTWHYVLEFAG
;
A
#
# COMPACT_ATOMS: atom_id res chain seq x y z
N MET A 1 -8.15 -17.97 -0.59
CA MET A 1 -9.00 -17.33 -1.63
C MET A 1 -8.41 -17.57 -3.02
N ASP A 2 -9.20 -17.42 -4.10
CA ASP A 2 -8.68 -17.29 -5.47
C ASP A 2 -8.65 -15.79 -5.82
N TYR A 3 -7.46 -15.23 -6.07
CA TYR A 3 -7.30 -13.81 -6.38
C TYR A 3 -7.50 -13.50 -7.87
N SER A 4 -7.76 -14.48 -8.73
CA SER A 4 -8.06 -14.24 -10.14
C SER A 4 -9.47 -13.68 -10.38
N ILE A 5 -10.34 -13.74 -9.37
CA ILE A 5 -11.71 -13.19 -9.45
C ILE A 5 -11.72 -11.65 -9.55
N TYR A 6 -10.65 -11.01 -9.12
CA TYR A 6 -10.53 -9.56 -9.14
C TYR A 6 -10.20 -9.00 -10.52
N TYR A 7 -10.74 -7.80 -10.81
CA TYR A 7 -10.59 -7.18 -12.12
C TYR A 7 -9.54 -6.06 -12.14
N LYS A 8 -8.71 -6.05 -13.19
CA LYS A 8 -7.70 -5.01 -13.45
C LYS A 8 -7.88 -4.48 -14.87
N SER A 9 -7.94 -3.16 -15.00
CA SER A 9 -7.99 -2.51 -16.30
C SER A 9 -7.14 -1.24 -16.36
N LYS A 10 -6.87 -0.78 -17.58
CA LYS A 10 -6.23 0.51 -17.82
C LYS A 10 -7.32 1.56 -17.98
N VAL A 11 -7.17 2.67 -17.27
CA VAL A 11 -8.02 3.85 -17.47
C VAL A 11 -7.58 4.57 -18.75
N PRO A 12 -8.53 5.05 -19.59
CA PRO A 12 -8.21 5.87 -20.75
C PRO A 12 -7.32 7.07 -20.42
N GLU A 13 -6.41 7.44 -21.31
CA GLU A 13 -5.49 8.58 -21.09
C GLU A 13 -6.23 9.93 -21.06
N THR A 14 -7.33 10.03 -21.81
CA THR A 14 -8.16 11.23 -21.95
C THR A 14 -9.61 10.93 -21.56
N GLY A 15 -10.41 11.97 -21.36
CA GLY A 15 -11.81 11.85 -20.98
C GLY A 15 -12.03 11.64 -19.48
N THR A 16 -13.31 11.43 -19.13
CA THR A 16 -13.77 11.19 -17.77
C THR A 16 -13.40 9.78 -17.29
N ILE A 17 -13.13 9.65 -16.00
CA ILE A 17 -12.81 8.38 -15.35
C ILE A 17 -14.01 7.96 -14.51
N GLY A 18 -14.49 6.74 -14.72
CA GLY A 18 -15.64 6.20 -13.98
C GLY A 18 -16.99 6.75 -14.47
N GLY A 19 -18.02 6.64 -13.62
CA GLY A 19 -19.39 7.03 -13.96
C GLY A 19 -20.47 6.40 -13.08
N GLY A 20 -20.21 6.21 -11.78
CA GLY A 20 -21.16 5.57 -10.87
C GLY A 20 -20.67 5.36 -9.45
N TRP A 21 -19.70 6.16 -9.00
CA TRP A 21 -19.22 6.14 -7.61
C TRP A 21 -19.98 7.18 -6.79
N ASP A 22 -20.47 6.76 -5.63
CA ASP A 22 -21.08 7.67 -4.66
C ASP A 22 -19.98 8.52 -4.01
N ILE A 23 -18.86 7.88 -3.68
CA ILE A 23 -17.74 8.51 -2.99
C ILE A 23 -16.43 8.25 -3.75
N PHE A 24 -15.66 9.31 -3.97
CA PHE A 24 -14.28 9.23 -4.42
C PHE A 24 -13.33 9.86 -3.40
N VAL A 25 -12.30 9.12 -3.00
CA VAL A 25 -11.29 9.55 -2.03
C VAL A 25 -9.93 9.59 -2.72
N SER A 26 -9.18 10.67 -2.55
CA SER A 26 -7.80 10.77 -3.02
C SER A 26 -6.98 11.57 -2.02
N ALA A 27 -5.71 11.23 -1.81
CA ALA A 27 -4.84 12.07 -0.99
C ALA A 27 -4.20 13.19 -1.79
N TYR A 28 -4.31 14.41 -1.27
CA TYR A 28 -3.76 15.60 -1.85
C TYR A 28 -2.23 15.61 -1.73
N ASN A 29 -1.56 15.90 -2.84
CA ASN A 29 -0.16 16.30 -2.87
C ASN A 29 0.10 17.21 -4.07
N LEU A 30 1.31 17.78 -4.16
CA LEU A 30 1.64 18.75 -5.20
C LEU A 30 1.80 18.11 -6.59
N SER A 31 1.83 16.78 -6.68
CA SER A 31 2.05 16.08 -7.94
C SER A 31 0.88 16.28 -8.91
N HIS A 32 1.18 16.65 -10.16
CA HIS A 32 0.17 16.80 -11.22
C HIS A 32 -0.71 15.54 -11.39
N ARG A 33 -0.12 14.35 -11.24
CA ARG A 33 -0.83 13.07 -11.45
C ARG A 33 -2.10 12.94 -10.60
N VAL A 34 -2.01 13.29 -9.32
CA VAL A 34 -3.12 13.17 -8.38
C VAL A 34 -4.20 14.18 -8.73
N ARG A 35 -3.83 15.45 -8.90
CA ARG A 35 -4.76 16.54 -9.25
C ARG A 35 -5.46 16.28 -10.59
N SER A 36 -4.73 15.76 -11.58
CA SER A 36 -5.28 15.44 -12.89
C SER A 36 -6.32 14.32 -12.83
N VAL A 37 -6.07 13.24 -12.07
CA VAL A 37 -7.02 12.14 -11.91
C VAL A 37 -8.26 12.61 -11.16
N PHE A 38 -8.08 13.31 -10.04
CA PHE A 38 -9.19 13.84 -9.25
C PHE A 38 -10.14 14.72 -10.06
N SER A 39 -9.60 15.57 -10.95
CA SER A 39 -10.41 16.42 -11.82
C SER A 39 -11.22 15.63 -12.84
N ARG A 40 -10.70 14.49 -13.32
CA ARG A 40 -11.31 13.67 -14.38
C ARG A 40 -12.30 12.64 -13.87
N VAL A 41 -12.17 12.21 -12.62
CA VAL A 41 -13.10 11.26 -12.00
C VAL A 41 -14.51 11.85 -11.94
N GLN A 42 -15.54 11.06 -12.20
CA GLN A 42 -16.94 11.43 -11.99
C GLN A 42 -17.48 10.65 -10.78
N SER A 43 -17.91 11.36 -9.75
CA SER A 43 -18.52 10.81 -8.53
C SER A 43 -19.47 11.84 -7.91
N GLN A 44 -20.42 11.38 -7.09
CA GLN A 44 -21.38 12.27 -6.42
C GLN A 44 -20.69 13.15 -5.36
N ARG A 45 -19.74 12.55 -4.63
CA ARG A 45 -18.90 13.23 -3.63
C ARG A 45 -17.42 12.94 -3.89
N LYS A 46 -16.57 13.94 -3.67
CA LYS A 46 -15.11 13.82 -3.77
C LYS A 46 -14.44 14.42 -2.55
N VAL A 47 -13.52 13.69 -1.94
CA VAL A 47 -12.82 14.13 -0.73
C VAL A 47 -11.30 14.04 -0.94
N TRP A 48 -10.63 15.13 -0.59
CA TRP A 48 -9.17 15.20 -0.47
C TRP A 48 -8.73 14.76 0.93
N VAL A 49 -7.94 13.70 1.02
CA VAL A 49 -7.20 13.38 2.24
C VAL A 49 -5.93 14.24 2.29
N VAL A 50 -5.74 15.01 3.35
CA VAL A 50 -4.54 15.81 3.56
C VAL A 50 -3.74 15.17 4.70
N HIS A 51 -2.62 14.55 4.34
CA HIS A 51 -1.71 13.93 5.30
C HIS A 51 -0.86 14.99 6.01
N GLY A 52 -0.95 15.05 7.33
CA GLY A 52 -0.13 15.95 8.16
C GLY A 52 1.37 15.69 7.98
N GLU A 53 1.76 14.45 7.66
CA GLU A 53 3.15 14.04 7.44
C GLU A 53 3.79 14.66 6.18
N TYR A 54 3.00 15.30 5.32
CA TYR A 54 3.51 16.12 4.23
C TYR A 54 3.86 17.54 4.66
N GLY A 55 3.38 18.04 5.80
CA GLY A 55 3.72 19.36 6.33
C GLY A 55 3.34 20.52 5.41
N PHE A 56 2.12 20.51 4.88
CA PHE A 56 1.60 21.61 4.06
C PHE A 56 1.40 22.87 4.90
N SER A 57 1.75 24.02 4.34
CA SER A 57 1.30 25.32 4.83
C SER A 57 -0.12 25.62 4.33
N GLU A 58 -0.83 26.54 4.99
CA GLU A 58 -2.22 26.91 4.63
C GLU A 58 -2.38 27.27 3.15
N ASN A 59 -1.37 27.92 2.55
CA ASN A 59 -1.39 28.33 1.15
C ASN A 59 -1.19 27.17 0.15
N GLU A 60 -0.68 26.03 0.61
CA GLU A 60 -0.46 24.83 -0.20
C GLU A 60 -1.67 23.88 -0.19
N LEU A 61 -2.59 24.04 0.76
CA LEU A 61 -3.78 23.20 0.93
C LEU A 61 -4.72 23.27 -0.31
N PRO A 62 -5.52 22.21 -0.54
CA PRO A 62 -6.48 22.22 -1.64
C PRO A 62 -7.48 23.38 -1.48
N LYS A 63 -7.53 24.26 -2.48
CA LYS A 63 -8.42 25.43 -2.47
C LYS A 63 -9.86 25.12 -2.88
N MET A 64 -10.10 23.94 -3.44
CA MET A 64 -11.41 23.51 -3.94
C MET A 64 -11.64 22.04 -3.64
N GLY A 65 -12.89 21.71 -3.38
CA GLY A 65 -13.33 20.37 -2.98
C GLY A 65 -13.35 20.22 -1.47
N GLU A 66 -14.03 19.17 -1.03
CA GLU A 66 -14.05 18.78 0.36
C GLU A 66 -12.68 18.21 0.76
N SER A 67 -12.21 18.54 1.96
CA SER A 67 -10.97 17.98 2.53
C SER A 67 -11.24 17.28 3.85
N PHE A 68 -10.40 16.29 4.13
CA PHE A 68 -10.27 15.61 5.41
C PHE A 68 -8.83 15.76 5.89
N GLU A 69 -8.69 16.26 7.11
CA GLU A 69 -7.42 16.40 7.82
C GLU A 69 -7.52 15.58 9.10
N TYR A 70 -6.53 14.71 9.31
CA TYR A 70 -6.46 13.90 10.52
C TYR A 70 -5.41 14.47 11.47
N SER A 71 -5.81 14.72 12.72
CA SER A 71 -4.96 15.32 13.75
C SER A 71 -4.33 14.31 14.71
N GLY A 72 -4.77 13.05 14.66
CA GLY A 72 -4.19 11.98 15.47
C GLY A 72 -2.90 11.40 14.89
N SER A 73 -2.49 10.23 15.39
CA SER A 73 -1.15 9.68 15.16
C SER A 73 -1.11 8.25 14.64
N ASP A 74 -2.26 7.60 14.48
CA ASP A 74 -2.34 6.21 14.02
C ASP A 74 -3.34 6.02 12.88
N GLU A 75 -3.21 4.89 12.19
CA GLU A 75 -3.98 4.61 10.98
C GLU A 75 -5.42 4.20 11.28
N SER A 76 -5.70 3.67 12.47
CA SER A 76 -7.04 3.22 12.86
C SER A 76 -7.95 4.42 13.12
N GLY A 77 -7.47 5.39 13.90
CA GLY A 77 -8.17 6.65 14.13
C GLY A 77 -8.38 7.43 12.83
N PHE A 78 -7.38 7.47 11.96
CA PHE A 78 -7.52 8.04 10.60
C PHE A 78 -8.70 7.41 9.85
N CYS A 79 -8.84 6.08 9.88
CA CYS A 79 -9.92 5.40 9.19
C CYS A 79 -11.28 5.69 9.80
N VAL A 80 -11.40 5.68 11.14
CA VAL A 80 -12.65 5.97 11.84
C VAL A 80 -13.16 7.36 11.48
N GLU A 81 -12.34 8.39 11.68
CA GLU A 81 -12.75 9.79 11.43
C GLU A 81 -13.06 10.04 9.94
N LEU A 82 -12.26 9.45 9.03
CA LEU A 82 -12.54 9.57 7.59
C LEU A 82 -13.88 8.91 7.23
N LEU A 83 -14.16 7.70 7.72
CA LEU A 83 -15.40 6.98 7.42
C LEU A 83 -16.63 7.68 8.02
N GLU A 84 -16.50 8.25 9.22
CA GLU A 84 -17.53 9.10 9.83
C GLU A 84 -17.82 10.33 8.96
N GLN A 85 -16.79 11.07 8.52
CA GLN A 85 -16.99 12.20 7.60
C GLN A 85 -17.65 11.74 6.30
N LEU A 86 -17.26 10.57 5.78
CA LEU A 86 -17.81 10.01 4.55
C LEU A 86 -19.25 9.49 4.69
N ASN A 87 -19.77 9.35 5.91
CA ASN A 87 -21.02 8.65 6.24
C ASN A 87 -21.03 7.21 5.68
N VAL A 88 -19.93 6.48 5.92
CA VAL A 88 -19.79 5.07 5.54
C VAL A 88 -19.72 4.23 6.82
N ASP A 89 -20.73 3.41 7.02
CA ASP A 89 -20.93 2.57 8.20
C ASP A 89 -21.00 1.07 7.82
N GLU A 90 -21.35 0.23 8.80
CA GLU A 90 -21.46 -1.21 8.61
C GLU A 90 -22.57 -1.57 7.61
N GLY A 91 -22.24 -2.41 6.63
CA GLY A 91 -23.13 -2.83 5.56
C GLY A 91 -23.35 -1.78 4.46
N TRP A 92 -22.54 -0.70 4.43
CA TRP A 92 -22.74 0.39 3.49
C TRP A 92 -22.89 -0.09 2.03
N PRO A 93 -24.01 0.20 1.34
CA PRO A 93 -24.34 -0.39 0.05
C PRO A 93 -23.77 0.37 -1.14
N GLY A 94 -23.16 1.53 -0.90
CA GLY A 94 -22.68 2.42 -1.96
C GLY A 94 -21.41 1.92 -2.64
N ARG A 95 -20.98 2.68 -3.65
CA ARG A 95 -19.76 2.44 -4.41
C ARG A 95 -18.71 3.48 -4.07
N ILE A 96 -17.59 3.02 -3.51
CA ILE A 96 -16.45 3.85 -3.16
C ILE A 96 -15.27 3.58 -4.10
N CYS A 97 -14.64 4.66 -4.56
CA CYS A 97 -13.40 4.61 -5.30
C CYS A 97 -12.28 5.35 -4.55
N VAL A 98 -11.12 4.73 -4.46
CA VAL A 98 -9.95 5.25 -3.73
C VAL A 98 -8.77 5.42 -4.68
N ASP A 99 -8.30 6.65 -4.91
CA ASP A 99 -7.01 6.90 -5.54
C ASP A 99 -5.87 6.80 -4.51
N VAL A 100 -5.18 5.65 -4.55
CA VAL A 100 -4.09 5.35 -3.62
C VAL A 100 -2.74 5.96 -4.03
N THR A 101 -2.71 6.73 -5.12
CA THR A 101 -1.47 7.34 -5.65
C THR A 101 -0.79 8.24 -4.63
N GLY A 102 -1.57 9.04 -3.89
CA GLY A 102 -1.07 10.01 -2.91
C GLY A 102 -1.15 9.55 -1.45
N ILE A 103 -1.95 8.53 -1.15
CA ILE A 103 -2.25 8.11 0.24
C ILE A 103 -1.02 7.43 0.79
N LEU A 104 -0.57 7.70 2.02
CA LEU A 104 0.59 7.01 2.61
C LEU A 104 0.31 5.50 2.77
N ARG A 105 1.36 4.66 2.69
CA ARG A 105 1.16 3.19 2.62
C ARG A 105 0.41 2.66 3.85
N PRO A 106 0.79 2.97 5.11
CA PRO A 106 0.07 2.47 6.28
C PRO A 106 -1.42 2.84 6.28
N HIS A 107 -1.72 4.13 6.08
CA HIS A 107 -3.09 4.66 5.98
C HIS A 107 -3.89 3.99 4.86
N MET A 108 -3.30 3.83 3.67
CA MET A 108 -3.91 3.12 2.54
C MET A 108 -4.29 1.68 2.92
N MET A 109 -3.36 0.97 3.55
CA MET A 109 -3.56 -0.43 3.91
C MET A 109 -4.66 -0.60 4.96
N CYS A 110 -4.63 0.23 6.00
CA CYS A 110 -5.66 0.23 7.04
C CYS A 110 -7.03 0.60 6.46
N PHE A 111 -7.11 1.62 5.60
CA PHE A 111 -8.36 2.09 5.02
C PHE A 111 -9.05 1.02 4.17
N VAL A 112 -8.31 0.33 3.30
CA VAL A 112 -8.86 -0.77 2.50
C VAL A 112 -9.34 -1.93 3.39
N ALA A 113 -8.56 -2.30 4.40
CA ALA A 113 -8.95 -3.36 5.34
C ALA A 113 -10.16 -2.98 6.20
N LYS A 114 -10.31 -1.69 6.54
CA LYS A 114 -11.43 -1.17 7.31
C LYS A 114 -12.72 -1.16 6.49
N LEU A 115 -12.66 -0.76 5.22
CA LEU A 115 -13.82 -0.83 4.31
C LEU A 115 -14.35 -2.27 4.20
N GLU A 116 -13.46 -3.25 4.05
CA GLU A 116 -13.88 -4.65 4.06
C GLU A 116 -14.49 -5.07 5.41
N SER A 117 -13.92 -4.64 6.54
CA SER A 117 -14.45 -4.98 7.87
C SER A 117 -15.83 -4.40 8.14
N LEU A 118 -16.20 -3.32 7.44
CA LEU A 118 -17.54 -2.74 7.45
C LEU A 118 -18.48 -3.45 6.47
N GLY A 119 -18.07 -4.54 5.81
CA GLY A 119 -18.92 -5.27 4.87
C GLY A 119 -19.13 -4.56 3.53
N VAL A 120 -18.29 -3.56 3.19
CA VAL A 120 -18.31 -2.95 1.85
C VAL A 120 -17.87 -4.01 0.85
N ARG A 121 -18.78 -4.45 -0.02
CA ARG A 121 -18.56 -5.60 -0.91
C ARG A 121 -17.61 -5.31 -2.07
N THR A 122 -17.63 -4.08 -2.56
CA THR A 122 -16.83 -3.68 -3.72
C THR A 122 -16.14 -2.35 -3.46
N VAL A 123 -14.82 -2.34 -3.62
CA VAL A 123 -13.99 -1.13 -3.53
C VAL A 123 -13.21 -0.98 -4.83
N ASP A 124 -13.44 0.12 -5.54
CA ASP A 124 -12.64 0.47 -6.69
C ASP A 124 -11.36 1.19 -6.25
N VAL A 125 -10.21 0.83 -6.82
CA VAL A 125 -8.92 1.46 -6.51
C VAL A 125 -8.27 1.99 -7.78
N LEU A 126 -7.86 3.25 -7.74
CA LEU A 126 -7.05 3.87 -8.77
C LEU A 126 -5.60 3.99 -8.31
N TYR A 127 -4.67 3.71 -9.23
CA TYR A 127 -3.24 3.99 -9.02
C TYR A 127 -2.62 4.55 -10.28
N THR A 128 -1.91 5.67 -10.15
CA THR A 128 -1.27 6.35 -11.27
C THR A 128 0.25 6.24 -11.22
N GLU A 129 0.80 5.54 -12.21
CA GLU A 129 2.23 5.45 -12.47
C GLU A 129 2.79 6.82 -12.88
N PRO A 130 3.94 7.24 -12.32
CA PRO A 130 4.62 8.44 -12.78
C PRO A 130 5.36 8.21 -14.10
N ARG A 131 5.53 9.25 -14.94
CA ARG A 131 6.43 9.16 -16.12
C ARG A 131 7.89 9.05 -15.70
N SER A 132 8.27 9.73 -14.63
CA SER A 132 9.61 9.66 -14.05
C SER A 132 9.58 10.08 -12.59
N TYR A 133 10.41 9.47 -11.75
CA TYR A 133 10.66 9.99 -10.41
C TYR A 133 11.67 11.14 -10.46
N THR A 134 11.45 12.18 -9.65
CA THR A 134 12.19 13.45 -9.70
C THR A 134 13.70 13.27 -9.50
N ARG A 135 14.11 12.28 -8.70
CA ARG A 135 15.53 11.98 -8.42
C ARG A 135 15.98 10.61 -8.92
N ARG A 136 15.19 9.93 -9.78
CA ARG A 136 15.47 8.56 -10.27
C ARG A 136 15.94 7.64 -9.12
N GLU A 137 17.23 7.29 -9.11
CA GLU A 137 17.91 6.36 -8.19
C GLU A 137 18.10 6.90 -6.75
N SER A 138 17.95 8.21 -6.55
CA SER A 138 18.07 8.90 -5.25
C SER A 138 16.73 9.44 -4.75
N THR A 139 15.61 8.89 -5.23
CA THR A 139 14.28 9.30 -4.76
C THR A 139 14.03 8.73 -3.37
N GLU A 140 14.28 9.55 -2.36
CA GLU A 140 13.85 9.28 -0.98
C GLU A 140 12.37 9.66 -0.85
N PHE A 141 11.53 8.71 -0.45
CA PHE A 141 10.10 8.97 -0.23
C PHE A 141 9.82 9.41 1.20
N SER A 142 10.58 8.86 2.15
CA SER A 142 10.63 9.24 3.55
C SER A 142 11.70 10.32 3.77
N LYS A 143 11.43 11.21 4.72
CA LYS A 143 12.36 12.21 5.25
C LYS A 143 12.74 11.85 6.68
N GLY A 144 13.94 12.24 7.08
CA GLY A 144 14.41 12.11 8.45
C GLY A 144 14.78 10.68 8.83
N LYS A 145 14.83 10.42 10.14
CA LYS A 145 15.15 9.08 10.67
C LYS A 145 13.91 8.20 10.69
N ILE A 146 14.12 6.88 10.72
CA ILE A 146 13.03 5.95 11.04
C ILE A 146 12.74 6.18 12.52
N SER A 147 11.54 6.64 12.82
CA SER A 147 11.11 6.94 14.18
C SER A 147 10.74 5.67 14.94
N SER A 148 10.13 4.69 14.26
CA SER A 148 9.74 3.42 14.84
C SER A 148 9.48 2.36 13.77
N ILE A 149 9.57 1.08 14.16
CA ILE A 149 9.07 -0.05 13.38
C ILE A 149 8.00 -0.70 14.25
N ARG A 150 6.74 -0.63 13.81
CA ARG A 150 5.59 -1.14 14.58
C ARG A 150 4.58 -1.82 13.67
N GLN A 151 3.64 -2.52 14.28
CA GLN A 151 2.43 -2.94 13.59
C GLN A 151 1.64 -1.69 13.12
N VAL A 152 1.04 -1.81 11.94
CA VAL A 152 0.12 -0.78 11.43
C VAL A 152 -1.19 -0.91 12.20
N ALA A 153 -1.69 0.21 12.74
CA ALA A 153 -2.90 0.18 13.56
C ALA A 153 -4.11 -0.28 12.73
N GLY A 154 -4.88 -1.23 13.24
CA GLY A 154 -5.99 -1.87 12.53
C GLY A 154 -5.59 -3.07 11.65
N LEU A 155 -4.29 -3.44 11.63
CA LEU A 155 -3.74 -4.59 10.90
C LEU A 155 -2.92 -5.52 11.82
N GLU A 156 -3.25 -5.52 13.11
CA GLU A 156 -2.80 -6.48 14.10
C GLU A 156 -3.70 -7.72 14.02
N GLY A 157 -3.19 -8.85 13.50
CA GLY A 157 -3.90 -10.12 13.64
C GLY A 157 -3.84 -10.64 15.08
N ILE A 158 -4.05 -11.95 15.25
CA ILE A 158 -4.09 -12.56 16.58
C ILE A 158 -2.68 -12.59 17.17
N ALA A 159 -2.51 -12.03 18.36
CA ALA A 159 -1.22 -12.07 19.05
C ALA A 159 -0.91 -13.50 19.52
N ASN A 160 0.25 -14.01 19.14
CA ASN A 160 0.80 -15.23 19.69
C ASN A 160 2.11 -14.90 20.43
N THR A 161 2.22 -15.39 21.66
CA THR A 161 3.38 -15.14 22.54
C THR A 161 4.49 -16.17 22.32
N VAL A 162 4.22 -17.25 21.57
CA VAL A 162 5.23 -18.23 21.19
C VAL A 162 6.12 -17.63 20.11
N LEU A 163 7.38 -17.39 20.49
CA LEU A 163 8.44 -16.94 19.60
C LEU A 163 9.35 -18.13 19.31
N GLY A 164 9.66 -18.40 18.04
CA GLY A 164 10.60 -19.47 17.71
C GLY A 164 10.80 -19.74 16.23
N ASN A 165 9.78 -19.52 15.40
CA ASN A 165 9.90 -19.69 13.96
C ASN A 165 9.06 -18.63 13.23
N ASP A 166 9.39 -17.38 13.49
CA ASP A 166 8.69 -16.25 12.89
C ASP A 166 9.11 -16.11 11.41
N LEU A 167 8.16 -15.71 10.57
CA LEU A 167 8.39 -15.44 9.15
C LEU A 167 8.13 -13.97 8.86
N LEU A 168 9.13 -13.30 8.28
CA LEU A 168 9.03 -11.95 7.74
C LEU A 168 8.97 -12.02 6.21
N VAL A 169 7.86 -11.60 5.62
CA VAL A 169 7.69 -11.43 4.17
C VAL A 169 7.78 -9.95 3.82
N VAL A 170 8.86 -9.56 3.13
CA VAL A 170 9.12 -8.17 2.75
C VAL A 170 8.80 -7.97 1.28
N GLY A 171 7.86 -7.07 0.97
CA GLY A 171 7.71 -6.54 -0.38
C GLY A 171 8.84 -5.55 -0.62
N ALA A 172 9.91 -5.97 -1.31
CA ALA A 172 11.12 -5.18 -1.46
C ALA A 172 10.97 -4.15 -2.60
N GLY A 173 11.01 -2.86 -2.23
CA GLY A 173 11.02 -1.71 -3.13
C GLY A 173 12.39 -1.06 -3.26
N TYR A 174 12.40 0.20 -3.70
CA TYR A 174 13.64 0.96 -3.92
C TYR A 174 14.37 1.37 -2.64
N ASP A 175 13.67 1.42 -1.51
CA ASP A 175 14.22 1.95 -0.25
C ASP A 175 14.92 0.85 0.56
N HIS A 176 16.18 0.59 0.20
CA HIS A 176 17.03 -0.39 0.87
C HIS A 176 17.22 -0.10 2.37
N ARG A 177 17.13 1.16 2.80
CA ARG A 177 17.27 1.54 4.21
C ARG A 177 16.10 1.00 5.02
N LEU A 178 14.87 1.21 4.55
CA LEU A 178 13.67 0.66 5.20
C LEU A 178 13.70 -0.88 5.26
N ILE A 179 14.16 -1.53 4.19
CA ILE A 179 14.28 -2.99 4.13
C ILE A 179 15.28 -3.49 5.18
N THR A 180 16.45 -2.86 5.24
CA THR A 180 17.53 -3.23 6.18
C THR A 180 17.07 -3.10 7.63
N GLU A 181 16.42 -1.99 7.95
CA GLU A 181 15.96 -1.68 9.31
C GLU A 181 14.88 -2.65 9.79
N VAL A 182 13.92 -3.01 8.91
CA VAL A 182 12.91 -4.03 9.24
C VAL A 182 13.53 -5.41 9.39
N ALA A 183 14.50 -5.76 8.55
CA ALA A 183 15.19 -7.04 8.63
C ALA A 183 15.99 -7.18 9.94
N HIS A 184 16.64 -6.11 10.41
CA HIS A 184 17.30 -6.09 11.72
C HIS A 184 16.30 -6.12 12.89
N HIS A 185 15.20 -5.37 12.79
CA HIS A 185 14.15 -5.40 13.82
C HIS A 185 13.53 -6.79 14.02
N LYS A 186 13.54 -7.63 12.98
CA LYS A 186 13.15 -9.05 13.03
C LYS A 186 14.32 -9.97 12.70
N GLU A 187 15.46 -9.77 13.38
CA GLU A 187 16.71 -10.52 13.13
C GLU A 187 16.51 -12.04 13.24
N ALA A 188 15.77 -12.52 14.23
CA ALA A 188 15.54 -13.94 14.47
C ALA A 188 14.50 -14.58 13.52
N ALA A 189 13.76 -13.79 12.75
CA ALA A 189 12.77 -14.32 11.82
C ALA A 189 13.44 -14.89 10.55
N GLN A 190 12.82 -15.93 10.00
CA GLN A 190 13.05 -16.32 8.61
C GLN A 190 12.62 -15.16 7.70
N LYS A 191 13.44 -14.83 6.69
CA LYS A 191 13.21 -13.64 5.85
C LYS A 191 12.99 -14.07 4.41
N VAL A 192 11.91 -13.56 3.83
CA VAL A 192 11.56 -13.76 2.42
C VAL A 192 11.31 -12.41 1.78
N SER A 193 11.76 -12.25 0.54
CA SER A 193 11.57 -11.04 -0.24
C SER A 193 10.69 -11.29 -1.47
N ILE A 194 9.78 -10.37 -1.76
CA ILE A 194 9.02 -10.30 -3.00
C ILE A 194 9.50 -9.09 -3.78
N LEU A 195 10.04 -9.32 -4.98
CA LEU A 195 10.54 -8.28 -5.87
C LEU A 195 9.52 -7.96 -6.96
N GLY A 196 9.42 -6.67 -7.29
CA GLY A 196 8.55 -6.17 -8.36
C GLY A 196 9.06 -6.55 -9.76
N PHE A 197 8.58 -7.67 -10.31
CA PHE A 197 8.89 -8.12 -11.66
C PHE A 197 7.66 -8.69 -12.40
N PRO A 198 7.33 -8.18 -13.61
CA PRO A 198 7.98 -7.07 -14.31
C PRO A 198 7.85 -5.75 -13.51
N PRO A 199 8.86 -4.86 -13.62
CA PRO A 199 8.80 -3.55 -13.00
C PRO A 199 7.78 -2.65 -13.71
N LEU A 200 7.46 -1.50 -13.10
CA LEU A 200 6.60 -0.50 -13.73
C LEU A 200 7.21 0.03 -15.05
N ARG A 201 8.55 0.08 -15.14
CA ARG A 201 9.33 0.49 -16.32
C ARG A 201 10.65 -0.29 -16.45
N ALA A 202 11.23 -0.35 -17.64
CA ALA A 202 12.46 -1.13 -17.87
C ALA A 202 13.69 -0.59 -17.12
N ASP A 203 13.84 0.74 -17.02
CA ASP A 203 14.92 1.41 -16.26
C ASP A 203 14.87 1.09 -14.76
N MET A 204 13.67 0.86 -14.25
CA MET A 204 13.40 0.46 -12.88
C MET A 204 13.82 -0.99 -12.55
N TYR A 205 14.03 -1.85 -13.56
CA TYR A 205 14.45 -3.24 -13.35
C TYR A 205 15.86 -3.34 -12.76
N GLN A 206 16.82 -2.68 -13.41
CA GLN A 206 18.23 -2.71 -13.01
C GLN A 206 18.40 -2.13 -11.60
N GLN A 207 17.60 -1.13 -11.27
CA GLN A 207 17.57 -0.49 -9.95
C GLN A 207 17.03 -1.42 -8.86
N ASN A 208 15.90 -2.10 -9.11
CA ASN A 208 15.35 -3.07 -8.15
C ASN A 208 16.33 -4.22 -7.87
N LEU A 209 17.02 -4.72 -8.91
CA LEU A 209 18.03 -5.77 -8.75
C LEU A 209 19.23 -5.30 -7.93
N LEU A 210 19.78 -4.11 -8.24
CA LEU A 210 20.94 -3.57 -7.52
C LEU A 210 20.61 -3.30 -6.04
N ARG A 211 19.41 -2.79 -5.75
CA ARG A 211 18.95 -2.54 -4.36
C ARG A 211 18.62 -3.83 -3.61
N ALA A 212 18.02 -4.82 -4.27
CA ALA A 212 17.82 -6.14 -3.67
C ALA A 212 19.16 -6.78 -3.29
N HIS A 213 20.18 -6.66 -4.16
CA HIS A 213 21.53 -7.13 -3.86
C HIS A 213 22.17 -6.36 -2.70
N GLN A 214 21.98 -5.04 -2.60
CA GLN A 214 22.44 -4.26 -1.44
C GLN A 214 21.75 -4.66 -0.13
N ALA A 215 20.49 -5.09 -0.20
CA ALA A 215 19.72 -5.57 0.95
C ALA A 215 20.01 -7.04 1.33
N GLU A 216 20.77 -7.80 0.52
CA GLU A 216 21.19 -9.18 0.83
C GLU A 216 21.88 -9.28 2.19
N GLY A 217 22.69 -8.27 2.54
CA GLY A 217 23.39 -8.25 3.82
C GLY A 217 22.46 -8.31 5.04
N ALA A 218 21.23 -7.80 4.91
CA ALA A 218 20.24 -7.77 5.99
C ALA A 218 19.16 -8.85 5.86
N LEU A 219 18.76 -9.19 4.62
CA LEU A 219 17.76 -10.22 4.34
C LEU A 219 18.33 -11.64 4.37
N GLY A 220 19.66 -11.78 4.34
CA GLY A 220 20.34 -13.05 4.17
C GLY A 220 20.49 -13.43 2.68
N PRO A 221 21.09 -14.61 2.39
CA PRO A 221 21.37 -15.03 1.02
C PRO A 221 20.10 -15.07 0.16
N LEU A 222 20.10 -14.38 -0.98
CA LEU A 222 19.02 -14.44 -1.96
C LEU A 222 19.09 -15.76 -2.74
N THR A 223 18.41 -16.78 -2.19
CA THR A 223 18.24 -18.10 -2.82
C THR A 223 16.88 -18.20 -3.50
N GLN A 224 16.65 -19.28 -4.25
CA GLN A 224 15.33 -19.54 -4.83
C GLN A 224 14.23 -19.71 -3.78
N SER A 225 14.55 -20.07 -2.54
CA SER A 225 13.57 -20.26 -1.46
C SER A 225 13.33 -18.99 -0.63
N THR A 226 14.12 -17.93 -0.82
CA THR A 226 14.00 -16.66 -0.06
C THR A 226 13.68 -15.46 -0.95
N ARG A 227 13.62 -15.66 -2.28
CA ARG A 227 13.36 -14.61 -3.27
C ARG A 227 12.24 -15.01 -4.23
N PHE A 228 11.17 -14.23 -4.21
CA PHE A 228 9.99 -14.39 -5.04
C PHE A 228 9.74 -13.15 -5.89
N PHE A 229 8.89 -13.27 -6.90
CA PHE A 229 8.59 -12.21 -7.85
C PHE A 229 7.09 -12.03 -8.01
N ALA A 230 6.65 -10.78 -8.03
CA ALA A 230 5.29 -10.41 -8.41
C ALA A 230 5.34 -9.11 -9.24
N PRO A 231 4.45 -8.92 -10.24
CA PRO A 231 4.43 -7.71 -11.03
C PRO A 231 4.24 -6.47 -10.16
N ALA A 232 5.03 -5.42 -10.42
CA ALA A 232 5.01 -4.20 -9.60
C ALA A 232 3.68 -3.42 -9.68
N ASN A 233 2.82 -3.74 -10.64
CA ASN A 233 1.50 -3.10 -10.83
C ASN A 233 0.33 -4.08 -10.60
N ASP A 234 0.57 -5.24 -10.00
CA ASP A 234 -0.47 -6.26 -9.89
C ASP A 234 -0.71 -6.68 -8.44
N PRO A 235 -1.75 -6.14 -7.78
CA PRO A 235 -2.06 -6.51 -6.41
C PRO A 235 -2.49 -7.98 -6.29
N PHE A 236 -3.18 -8.51 -7.30
CA PHE A 236 -3.80 -9.84 -7.23
C PHE A 236 -2.78 -10.96 -7.38
N VAL A 237 -1.84 -10.79 -8.31
CA VAL A 237 -0.69 -11.68 -8.40
C VAL A 237 0.18 -11.57 -7.15
N THR A 238 0.36 -10.36 -6.59
CA THR A 238 1.10 -10.20 -5.33
C THR A 238 0.45 -10.95 -4.18
N ALA A 239 -0.87 -10.85 -4.01
CA ALA A 239 -1.62 -11.58 -2.99
C ALA A 239 -1.47 -13.11 -3.15
N SER A 240 -1.52 -13.60 -4.39
CA SER A 240 -1.30 -15.02 -4.73
C SER A 240 0.11 -15.48 -4.34
N VAL A 241 1.14 -14.69 -4.65
CA VAL A 241 2.52 -15.00 -4.29
C VAL A 241 2.71 -15.01 -2.77
N VAL A 242 2.10 -14.06 -2.04
CA VAL A 242 2.13 -14.06 -0.57
C VAL A 242 1.48 -15.34 -0.03
N LYS A 243 0.32 -15.73 -0.56
CA LYS A 243 -0.35 -16.98 -0.19
C LYS A 243 0.55 -18.18 -0.42
N ASP A 244 1.18 -18.32 -1.58
CA ASP A 244 2.07 -19.45 -1.90
C ASP A 244 3.28 -19.52 -0.96
N ILE A 245 3.86 -18.37 -0.61
CA ILE A 245 4.98 -18.27 0.36
C ILE A 245 4.53 -18.78 1.74
N VAL A 246 3.35 -18.36 2.19
CA VAL A 246 2.85 -18.73 3.52
C VAL A 246 2.42 -20.19 3.55
N GLN A 247 1.68 -20.67 2.55
CA GLN A 247 1.21 -22.06 2.48
C GLN A 247 2.37 -23.06 2.44
N SER A 248 3.45 -22.74 1.73
CA SER A 248 4.65 -23.59 1.70
C SER A 248 5.43 -23.65 3.03
N ARG A 249 5.04 -22.86 4.04
CA ARG A 249 5.68 -22.77 5.37
C ARG A 249 4.67 -22.86 6.53
N GLU A 250 3.40 -23.12 6.26
CA GLU A 250 2.30 -22.91 7.21
C GLU A 250 2.44 -23.74 8.49
N SER A 251 2.94 -24.98 8.38
CA SER A 251 3.15 -25.87 9.53
C SER A 251 4.30 -25.46 10.45
N GLU A 252 5.14 -24.54 9.99
CA GLU A 252 6.38 -24.17 10.65
C GLU A 252 6.30 -22.80 11.33
N VAL A 253 5.43 -21.89 10.86
CA VAL A 253 5.47 -20.48 11.26
C VAL A 253 4.71 -20.19 12.56
N SER A 254 5.39 -19.63 13.56
CA SER A 254 4.77 -19.17 14.82
C SER A 254 4.04 -17.84 14.67
N ASN A 255 4.68 -16.87 14.01
CA ASN A 255 4.15 -15.55 13.70
C ASN A 255 4.54 -15.13 12.28
N LEU A 256 3.57 -14.60 11.53
CA LEU A 256 3.76 -14.05 10.20
C LEU A 256 3.77 -12.53 10.26
N TYR A 257 4.84 -11.92 9.75
CA TYR A 257 4.98 -10.49 9.61
C TYR A 257 5.02 -10.11 8.14
N LEU A 258 4.04 -9.31 7.71
CA LEU A 258 3.94 -8.77 6.37
C LEU A 258 4.50 -7.35 6.35
N CYS A 259 5.52 -7.10 5.53
CA CYS A 259 6.13 -5.77 5.41
C CYS A 259 6.14 -5.26 3.95
N PRO A 260 5.06 -4.61 3.50
CA PRO A 260 4.93 -4.14 2.12
C PRO A 260 5.64 -2.80 1.87
N LEU A 261 6.95 -2.85 1.61
CA LEU A 261 7.77 -1.66 1.30
C LEU A 261 7.81 -1.31 -0.20
N ALA A 262 7.26 -2.16 -1.06
CA ALA A 262 7.30 -2.04 -2.52
C ALA A 262 6.27 -1.04 -3.06
N THR A 263 5.82 -1.20 -4.30
CA THR A 263 4.86 -0.27 -4.92
C THR A 263 3.50 -0.27 -4.22
N LYS A 264 2.66 0.75 -4.48
CA LYS A 264 1.29 0.81 -3.94
C LYS A 264 0.45 -0.41 -4.37
N PRO A 265 0.47 -0.85 -5.64
CA PRO A 265 -0.22 -2.08 -6.02
C PRO A 265 0.29 -3.31 -5.29
N GLN A 266 1.61 -3.48 -5.11
CA GLN A 266 2.11 -4.63 -4.33
C GLN A 266 1.65 -4.54 -2.87
N ALA A 267 1.75 -3.36 -2.24
CA ALA A 267 1.25 -3.17 -0.88
C ALA A 267 -0.25 -3.47 -0.75
N LEU A 268 -1.05 -3.14 -1.76
CA LEU A 268 -2.46 -3.53 -1.83
C LEU A 268 -2.62 -5.06 -1.88
N GLY A 269 -1.76 -5.78 -2.62
CA GLY A 269 -1.76 -7.24 -2.63
C GLY A 269 -1.47 -7.88 -1.27
N PHE A 270 -0.54 -7.31 -0.49
CA PHE A 270 -0.30 -7.75 0.89
C PHE A 270 -1.55 -7.58 1.78
N VAL A 271 -2.28 -6.47 1.60
CA VAL A 271 -3.52 -6.21 2.34
C VAL A 271 -4.61 -7.18 1.93
N LEU A 272 -4.78 -7.47 0.64
CA LEU A 272 -5.76 -8.44 0.17
C LEU A 272 -5.54 -9.81 0.80
N TYR A 273 -4.29 -10.26 0.86
CA TYR A 273 -3.94 -11.50 1.58
C TYR A 273 -4.25 -11.40 3.08
N PHE A 274 -3.85 -10.30 3.73
CA PHE A 274 -4.10 -10.10 5.15
C PHE A 274 -5.60 -10.18 5.46
N VAL A 275 -6.43 -9.45 4.72
CA VAL A 275 -7.87 -9.41 4.94
C VAL A 275 -8.51 -10.78 4.69
N ALA A 276 -8.18 -11.43 3.58
CA ALA A 276 -8.81 -12.68 3.18
C ALA A 276 -8.37 -13.90 4.01
N GLU A 277 -7.11 -13.96 4.42
CA GLU A 277 -6.51 -15.18 4.97
C GLU A 277 -5.69 -14.92 6.25
N GLY A 278 -5.14 -13.71 6.43
CA GLY A 278 -4.24 -13.38 7.55
C GLY A 278 -4.92 -12.90 8.84
N ARG A 279 -6.03 -12.17 8.76
CA ARG A 279 -6.59 -11.38 9.88
C ARG A 279 -6.92 -12.22 11.12
N HIS A 280 -7.40 -13.44 10.91
CA HIS A 280 -7.76 -14.38 11.98
C HIS A 280 -6.65 -15.38 12.33
N ARG A 281 -5.41 -15.06 11.94
CA ARG A 281 -4.22 -15.87 12.22
C ARG A 281 -3.20 -15.03 12.99
N ASN A 282 -2.09 -15.65 13.37
CA ASN A 282 -0.92 -14.97 13.94
C ASN A 282 -0.15 -14.17 12.88
N CYS A 283 -0.85 -13.33 12.14
CA CYS A 283 -0.34 -12.54 11.03
C CYS A 283 -0.48 -11.07 11.36
N SER A 284 0.52 -10.24 11.10
CA SER A 284 0.40 -8.80 11.29
C SER A 284 1.12 -8.04 10.19
N VAL A 285 0.59 -6.87 9.83
CA VAL A 285 1.30 -5.96 8.94
C VAL A 285 2.19 -5.03 9.77
N ILE A 286 3.50 -5.05 9.50
CA ILE A 286 4.47 -4.17 10.14
C ILE A 286 5.01 -3.16 9.13
N PHE A 287 5.33 -1.96 9.62
CA PHE A 287 5.84 -0.90 8.78
C PHE A 287 6.88 -0.04 9.52
N PRO A 288 7.95 0.40 8.83
CA PRO A 288 8.88 1.40 9.34
C PRO A 288 8.34 2.81 9.10
N PHE A 289 8.11 3.54 10.17
CA PHE A 289 7.60 4.92 10.15
C PHE A 289 8.76 5.91 10.14
N SER A 290 8.62 6.97 9.35
CA SER A 290 9.62 8.04 9.23
C SER A 290 9.04 9.37 9.72
N GLU A 291 9.90 10.29 10.12
CA GLU A 291 9.52 11.61 10.68
C GLU A 291 8.76 12.51 9.69
N GLY A 292 8.89 12.26 8.38
CA GLY A 292 8.09 12.96 7.37
C GLY A 292 8.17 12.30 6.00
N TYR A 293 7.44 12.85 5.04
CA TYR A 293 7.42 12.36 3.65
C TYR A 293 7.57 13.49 2.63
N GLU A 294 8.08 13.17 1.45
CA GLU A 294 8.21 14.15 0.36
C GLU A 294 6.86 14.53 -0.26
N LYS A 295 6.58 15.84 -0.34
CA LYS A 295 5.36 16.43 -0.93
C LYS A 295 5.22 16.17 -2.44
N GLU A 296 6.34 16.02 -3.13
CA GLU A 296 6.41 15.77 -4.57
C GLU A 296 7.62 14.91 -4.92
N THR A 297 7.37 13.68 -5.39
CA THR A 297 8.44 12.72 -5.74
C THR A 297 8.48 12.37 -7.22
N SER A 298 7.54 12.89 -8.03
CA SER A 298 7.35 12.42 -9.40
C SER A 298 6.93 13.51 -10.38
N LYS A 299 7.28 13.30 -11.66
CA LYS A 299 6.87 14.14 -12.79
C LYS A 299 6.08 13.33 -13.83
N GLY A 300 5.01 13.95 -14.34
CA GLY A 300 4.15 13.43 -15.41
C GLY A 300 3.26 12.25 -15.03
N VAL A 301 2.29 11.94 -15.90
CA VAL A 301 1.38 10.79 -15.81
C VAL A 301 1.75 9.77 -16.89
N ALA A 302 2.09 8.54 -16.49
CA ALA A 302 2.37 7.46 -17.44
C ALA A 302 1.10 6.67 -17.74
N ARG A 303 0.57 5.99 -16.73
CA ARG A 303 -0.61 5.13 -16.85
C ARG A 303 -1.40 5.18 -15.55
N THR A 304 -2.72 5.15 -15.65
CA THR A 304 -3.61 4.97 -14.51
C THR A 304 -4.23 3.58 -14.59
N TRP A 305 -4.10 2.83 -13.51
CA TRP A 305 -4.68 1.51 -13.33
C TRP A 305 -5.94 1.63 -12.50
N HIS A 306 -6.92 0.81 -12.85
CA HIS A 306 -8.15 0.61 -12.10
C HIS A 306 -8.22 -0.86 -11.66
N TYR A 307 -8.33 -1.06 -10.36
CA TYR A 307 -8.50 -2.35 -9.72
C TYR A 307 -9.89 -2.40 -9.08
N VAL A 308 -10.62 -3.49 -9.26
CA VAL A 308 -11.90 -3.73 -8.58
C VAL A 308 -11.65 -4.79 -7.52
N LEU A 309 -11.82 -4.41 -6.25
CA LEU A 309 -11.70 -5.31 -5.11
C LEU A 309 -13.08 -5.81 -4.73
N GLU A 310 -13.34 -7.10 -4.91
CA GLU A 310 -14.53 -7.79 -4.45
C GLU A 310 -14.22 -8.60 -3.18
N PHE A 311 -14.91 -8.27 -2.09
CA PHE A 311 -14.78 -8.97 -0.83
C PHE A 311 -15.90 -10.01 -0.69
N ALA A 312 -15.55 -11.21 -0.22
CA ALA A 312 -16.56 -12.23 0.09
C ALA A 312 -17.27 -11.80 1.38
N GLY A 313 -18.58 -11.54 1.27
CA GLY A 313 -19.44 -11.21 2.42
C GLY A 313 -19.85 -12.44 3.22
#